data_AF-M2N4U7-F1
#
_entry.id   AF-M2N4U7-F1
#
_cell.length_a   1.000
_cell.length_b   1.000
_cell.length_c   1.000
_cell.angle_alpha   90.00
_cell.angle_beta   90.00
_cell.angle_gamma   90.00
#
_symmetry.space_group_name_H-M   'P 1'
#
loop_
_entity.id
_entity.type
_entity.pdbx_description
1 polymer ?
#
loop_
_entity_poly.entity_id
_entity_poly.type
_entity_poly.pdbx_seq_one_letter_code
_entity_poly.pdbx_strand_id
1 'polypeptide(L)' 'MSQPNGAQAAPRCNHEDKVVTSTTTLVRFRCGSCDAANLTRINECVKCKRKLCARCKDSAGQGGTASGTAGN' A
#
# COMPACT_ATOMS: atom_id res chain seq x y z
N MET A 1 -11.49 -16.59 24.09
CA MET A 1 -11.89 -15.21 23.81
C MET A 1 -11.49 -14.91 22.38
N SER A 2 -12.45 -15.07 21.46
CA SER A 2 -12.22 -15.02 20.01
C SER A 2 -12.15 -13.55 19.57
N GLN A 3 -11.04 -13.15 18.96
CA GLN A 3 -10.88 -11.81 18.39
C GLN A 3 -11.92 -11.60 17.28
N PRO A 4 -12.67 -10.47 17.26
CA PRO A 4 -13.62 -10.21 16.19
C PRO A 4 -12.84 -9.83 14.93
N ASN A 5 -13.00 -10.65 13.90
CA ASN A 5 -12.72 -10.33 12.51
C ASN A 5 -13.64 -9.19 12.06
N GLY A 6 -13.31 -7.96 12.43
CA GLY A 6 -13.77 -6.79 11.70
C GLY A 6 -12.91 -6.66 10.46
N ALA A 7 -13.51 -6.45 9.29
CA ALA A 7 -12.82 -5.90 8.14
C ALA A 7 -12.32 -4.48 8.50
N GLN A 8 -11.29 -4.40 9.34
CA GLN A 8 -10.61 -3.17 9.66
C GLN A 8 -9.88 -2.79 8.39
N ALA A 9 -10.49 -1.89 7.63
CA ALA A 9 -9.78 -1.07 6.66
C ALA A 9 -8.47 -0.66 7.34
N ALA A 10 -7.35 -1.26 6.89
CA ALA A 10 -6.09 -1.16 7.58
C ALA A 10 -5.81 0.32 7.86
N PRO A 11 -5.45 0.70 9.11
CA PRO A 11 -5.32 2.10 9.48
C PRO A 11 -4.44 2.82 8.46
N ARG A 12 -4.95 3.93 7.92
CA ARG A 12 -4.23 4.76 6.95
C ARG A 12 -2.90 5.16 7.60
N CYS A 13 -1.77 4.85 6.95
CA CYS A 13 -0.47 5.37 7.42
C CYS A 13 -0.48 6.87 7.12
N ASN A 14 -0.57 7.71 8.16
CA ASN A 14 -0.42 9.17 8.07
C ASN A 14 1.04 9.61 8.26
N HIS A 15 2.00 8.69 8.18
CA HIS A 15 3.41 9.02 8.30
C HIS A 15 3.99 9.40 6.94
N GLU A 16 5.14 10.06 6.97
CA GLU A 16 5.89 10.33 5.75
C GLU A 16 6.23 9.02 5.01
N ASP A 17 6.00 9.03 3.70
CA ASP A 17 6.41 7.96 2.81
C ASP A 17 7.66 8.39 2.05
N LYS A 18 8.68 7.54 2.04
CA LYS A 18 9.83 7.72 1.15
C LYS A 18 9.69 6.84 -0.09
N VAL A 19 10.14 7.34 -1.24
CA VAL A 19 10.25 6.51 -2.45
C VAL A 19 11.55 5.72 -2.39
N VAL A 20 11.44 4.40 -2.45
CA VAL A 20 12.57 3.49 -2.56
C VAL A 20 12.64 3.03 -4.02
N THR A 21 13.74 3.33 -4.69
CA THR A 21 14.06 2.84 -6.03
C THR A 21 15.13 1.78 -5.94
N SER A 22 15.00 0.72 -6.74
CA SER A 22 16.08 -0.22 -6.93
C SER A 22 16.88 0.19 -8.15
N THR A 23 18.15 0.51 -7.95
CA THR A 23 19.12 0.78 -9.02
C THR A 23 19.67 -0.50 -9.64
N THR A 24 19.55 -1.63 -8.94
CA THR A 24 19.96 -2.95 -9.43
C THR A 24 18.72 -3.70 -9.91
N THR A 25 18.71 -4.19 -11.15
CA THR A 25 17.56 -4.85 -11.81
C THR A 25 17.02 -6.10 -11.08
N LEU A 26 17.75 -6.54 -10.05
CA LEU A 26 17.48 -7.71 -9.21
C LEU A 26 16.50 -7.44 -8.06
N VAL A 27 16.45 -6.22 -7.49
CA VAL A 27 15.53 -5.95 -6.38
C VAL A 27 14.20 -5.44 -6.92
N ARG A 28 13.22 -6.34 -6.93
CA ARG A 28 11.86 -6.06 -7.37
C ARG A 28 10.96 -5.94 -6.16
N PHE A 29 10.24 -4.83 -6.06
CA PHE A 29 9.32 -4.59 -4.96
C PHE A 29 7.93 -5.17 -5.25
N ARG A 30 7.22 -5.54 -4.19
CA ARG A 30 5.83 -5.99 -4.21
C ARG A 30 4.98 -5.04 -3.36
N CYS A 31 3.86 -4.60 -3.93
CA CYS A 31 2.87 -3.79 -3.21
C CYS A 31 2.13 -4.65 -2.19
N GLY A 32 2.13 -4.25 -0.92
CA GLY A 32 1.40 -4.95 0.15
C GLY A 32 -0.11 -4.66 0.18
N SER A 33 -0.69 -4.08 -0.88
CA SER A 33 -2.12 -3.78 -0.96
C SER A 33 -2.80 -4.35 -2.20
N CYS A 34 -2.12 -4.36 -3.34
CA CYS A 34 -2.67 -4.89 -4.60
C CYS A 34 -1.81 -6.02 -5.18
N ASP A 35 -0.79 -6.47 -4.45
CA ASP A 35 0.13 -7.52 -4.86
C ASP A 35 0.90 -7.28 -6.17
N ALA A 36 0.86 -6.06 -6.70
CA ALA A 36 1.66 -5.68 -7.86
C ALA A 36 3.15 -5.95 -7.59
N ALA A 37 3.71 -6.87 -8.35
CA ALA A 37 5.11 -7.31 -8.28
C ALA A 37 5.95 -6.67 -9.38
N ASN A 38 7.27 -6.88 -9.33
CA ASN A 38 8.20 -6.38 -10.33
C ASN A 38 8.29 -4.86 -10.42
N LEU A 39 7.98 -4.17 -9.32
CA LEU A 39 8.10 -2.72 -9.26
C LEU A 39 9.56 -2.34 -9.05
N THR A 40 10.08 -1.44 -9.88
CA THR A 40 11.42 -0.83 -9.71
C THR A 40 11.42 0.29 -8.68
N ARG A 41 10.22 0.79 -8.33
CA ARG A 41 10.00 1.83 -7.33
C ARG A 41 8.81 1.48 -6.43
N ILE A 42 8.95 1.71 -5.14
CA ILE A 42 7.87 1.53 -4.16
C ILE A 42 7.91 2.62 -3.11
N ASN A 43 6.75 2.98 -2.55
CA ASN A 43 6.68 3.91 -1.43
C ASN A 43 6.75 3.11 -0.14
N GLU A 44 7.70 3.47 0.73
CA GLU A 44 7.84 2.87 2.05
C GLU A 44 7.53 3.92 3.12
N CYS A 45 6.51 3.66 3.94
CA CYS A 45 6.16 4.46 5.11
C CYS A 45 7.33 4.40 6.12
N VAL A 46 7.93 5.55 6.47
CA VAL A 46 9.20 5.58 7.23
C VAL A 46 9.08 5.00 8.64
N LYS A 47 7.89 5.09 9.23
CA LYS A 47 7.54 4.55 10.56
C LYS A 47 7.04 3.11 10.49
N CYS A 48 6.01 2.83 9.69
CA CYS A 48 5.38 1.49 9.65
C CYS A 48 6.13 0.48 8.77
N LYS A 49 7.10 0.92 7.96
CA LYS A 49 7.80 0.09 6.95
C LYS A 49 6.88 -0.57 5.91
N ARG A 50 5.63 -0.08 5.80
CA ARG A 50 4.64 -0.57 4.84
C ARG A 50 5.05 -0.14 3.44
N LYS A 51 5.02 -1.09 2.50
CA LYS A 51 5.40 -0.87 1.10
C LYS A 51 4.17 -0.83 0.19
N LEU A 52 3.94 0.30 -0.45
CA LEU A 52 2.80 0.52 -1.35
C LEU A 52 3.26 1.05 -2.70
N CYS A 53 2.66 0.56 -3.79
CA CYS A 53 2.88 1.15 -5.10
C CYS A 53 2.29 2.58 -5.14
N ALA A 54 2.72 3.39 -6.12
CA ALA A 54 2.26 4.78 -6.22
C ALA A 54 0.73 4.91 -6.25
N ARG A 55 0.03 3.99 -6.94
CA ARG A 55 -1.44 3.99 -6.99
C ARG A 55 -2.06 3.68 -5.64
N CYS A 56 -1.61 2.62 -4.97
CA CYS A 56 -2.13 2.27 -3.65
C CYS A 56 -1.78 3.30 -2.58
N LYS A 57 -0.64 4.00 -2.70
CA LYS A 57 -0.32 5.12 -1.82
C LYS A 57 -1.33 6.24 -1.99
N ASP A 58 -1.65 6.61 -3.23
CA ASP A 58 -2.63 7.67 -3.52
C ASP A 58 -4.03 7.30 -3.01
N SER A 59 -4.46 6.06 -3.23
CA SER A 59 -5.74 5.54 -2.70
C SER A 59 -5.76 5.41 -1.17
N ALA A 60 -4.62 5.09 -0.54
CA ALA A 60 -4.51 4.94 0.91
C ALA A 60 -4.32 6.30 1.63
N GLY A 61 -3.69 7.28 0.98
CA GLY A 61 -3.23 8.53 1.57
C GLY A 61 -4.18 9.72 1.45
N GLN A 62 -5.22 9.64 0.62
CA GLN A 62 -6.24 10.68 0.55
C GLN A 62 -7.62 10.02 0.47
N GLY A 63 -8.62 10.62 1.09
CA GLY A 63 -10.00 10.15 1.15
C GLY A 63 -10.73 10.07 -0.20
N GLY A 64 -10.14 9.42 -1.20
CA GLY A 64 -10.81 9.02 -2.42
C GLY A 64 -11.38 7.62 -2.25
N THR A 65 -12.69 7.55 -2.08
CA THR A 65 -13.52 6.38 -2.36
C THR A 65 -13.14 5.76 -3.71
N ALA A 66 -12.25 4.78 -3.71
CA ALA A 66 -12.18 3.79 -4.78
C ALA A 66 -12.92 2.53 -4.32
N SER A 67 -14.18 2.71 -3.91
CA SER A 67 -15.15 1.62 -3.88
C SER A 67 -15.65 1.43 -5.31
N GLY A 68 -14.77 0.91 -6.16
CA GLY A 68 -15.20 0.25 -7.38
C GLY A 68 -15.77 -1.10 -6.98
N THR A 69 -17.01 -1.37 -7.40
CA THR A 69 -17.79 -2.63 -7.22
C THR A 69 -18.76 -2.62 -6.03
N ALA A 70 -19.92 -2.01 -6.24
CA ALA A 70 -21.18 -2.66 -5.90
C ALA A 70 -21.88 -2.93 -7.24
N GLY A 71 -21.86 -4.19 -7.67
CA GLY A 71 -22.55 -4.64 -8.88
C GLY A 71 -24.05 -4.79 -8.63
N ASN A 72 -24.82 -4.40 -9.65
CA ASN A 72 -26.27 -4.56 -9.89
C ASN A 72 -27.22 -4.51 -8.68
#